data_AF-C0KS78-F1
#
_entry.id   AF-C0KS78-F1
#
_cell.length_a   1.000
_cell.length_b   1.000
_cell.length_c   1.000
_cell.angle_alpha   90.00
_cell.angle_beta   90.00
_cell.angle_gamma   90.00
#
_symmetry.space_group_name_H-M   'P 1'
#
loop_
_entity.id
_entity.type
_entity.pdbx_description
1 polymer ?
#
loop_
_entity_poly.entity_id
_entity_poly.type
_entity_poly.pdbx_seq_one_letter_code
_entity_poly.pdbx_strand_id
1 'polypeptide(L)'
;MGQKVHPIGFRLGITQLHLSQWYASKKYYSKYVLEDHFLRTILKKQYAKAGFEKIEISRKIENHIEIVIHVQKPAVLIGKKGPTEGLQKEIKKLIFKYRGLSSGFNEPNQGPNDNDLKRLKVVLYVIKCKTKTNASASSIADFIIENLEKRVPYKIVFVLLKKNLKYNDQKPLGMKVQISGRL
;
A
#
# COMPACT_ATOMS: atom_id res chain seq x y z
N MET A 1 -8.78 -30.71 0.45
CA MET A 1 -8.43 -29.62 -0.51
C MET A 1 -6.94 -29.37 -0.42
N GLY A 2 -6.20 -29.50 -1.52
CA GLY A 2 -4.74 -29.33 -1.54
C GLY A 2 -4.29 -27.87 -1.46
N GLN A 3 -2.99 -27.69 -1.30
CA GLN A 3 -2.34 -26.38 -1.30
C GLN A 3 -2.40 -25.77 -2.71
N LYS A 4 -2.83 -24.51 -2.83
CA LYS A 4 -2.87 -23.77 -4.10
C LYS A 4 -1.75 -22.74 -4.13
N VAL A 5 -1.18 -22.53 -5.31
CA VAL A 5 -0.17 -21.49 -5.55
C VAL A 5 -0.80 -20.11 -5.49
N HIS A 6 -0.06 -19.13 -4.95
CA HIS A 6 -0.52 -17.73 -4.91
C HIS A 6 -0.63 -17.16 -6.34
N PRO A 7 -1.82 -16.68 -6.78
CA PRO A 7 -2.05 -16.30 -8.18
C PRO A 7 -1.19 -15.13 -8.64
N ILE A 8 -0.87 -14.19 -7.75
CA ILE A 8 0.02 -13.05 -8.08
C ILE A 8 1.44 -13.54 -8.37
N GLY A 9 1.96 -14.49 -7.59
CA GLY A 9 3.30 -15.04 -7.78
C GLY A 9 3.39 -15.86 -9.06
N PHE A 10 2.37 -16.68 -9.33
CA PHE A 10 2.29 -17.48 -10.55
C PHE A 10 2.29 -16.65 -11.84
N ARG A 11 1.81 -15.40 -11.80
CA ARG A 11 1.69 -14.50 -12.95
C ARG A 11 2.77 -13.43 -13.04
N LEU A 12 3.70 -13.42 -12.10
CA LEU A 12 4.76 -12.42 -12.01
C LEU A 12 5.71 -12.56 -13.21
N GLY A 13 5.96 -11.47 -13.93
CA GLY A 13 6.82 -11.45 -15.12
C GLY A 13 6.13 -11.87 -16.42
N ILE A 14 4.88 -12.33 -16.37
CA ILE A 14 4.08 -12.68 -17.57
C ILE A 14 3.00 -11.63 -17.79
N THR A 15 2.00 -11.59 -16.90
CA THR A 15 0.91 -10.61 -16.96
C THR A 15 0.98 -9.57 -15.86
N GLN A 16 1.63 -9.88 -14.74
CA GLN A 16 1.72 -9.00 -13.57
C GLN A 16 3.15 -8.49 -13.38
N LEU A 17 3.29 -7.18 -13.16
CA LEU A 17 4.56 -6.53 -12.87
C LEU A 17 4.90 -6.54 -11.37
N HIS A 18 6.17 -6.35 -11.07
CA HIS A 18 6.65 -6.13 -9.70
C HIS A 18 6.11 -4.80 -9.14
N LEU A 19 5.70 -4.83 -7.86
CA LEU A 19 5.27 -3.63 -7.12
C LEU A 19 6.44 -2.78 -6.62
N SER A 20 7.65 -3.33 -6.53
CA SER A 20 8.86 -2.57 -6.27
C SER A 20 9.76 -2.68 -7.49
N GLN A 21 10.00 -1.56 -8.16
CA GLN A 21 10.75 -1.47 -9.41
C GLN A 21 12.02 -0.65 -9.18
N TRP A 22 13.09 -1.33 -8.79
CA TRP A 22 14.39 -0.71 -8.58
C TRP A 22 15.51 -1.74 -8.62
N TYR A 23 16.73 -1.26 -8.80
CA TYR A 23 17.95 -2.06 -8.74
C TYR A 23 18.83 -1.57 -7.58
N ALA A 24 19.55 -2.49 -6.94
CA ALA A 24 20.55 -2.16 -5.94
C ALA A 24 21.67 -3.21 -5.94
N SER A 25 22.87 -2.80 -5.52
CA SER A 25 23.96 -3.74 -5.32
C SER A 25 23.66 -4.67 -4.14
N LYS A 26 24.31 -5.84 -4.12
CA LYS A 26 24.12 -6.89 -3.11
C LYS A 26 24.22 -6.39 -1.66
N LYS A 27 25.08 -5.39 -1.41
CA LYS A 27 25.29 -4.78 -0.09
C LYS A 27 24.08 -3.98 0.40
N TYR A 28 23.37 -3.30 -0.51
CA TYR A 28 22.26 -2.40 -0.15
C TYR A 28 20.88 -3.01 -0.35
N TYR A 29 20.78 -4.12 -1.10
CA TYR A 29 19.52 -4.77 -1.43
C TYR A 29 18.69 -5.12 -0.19
N SER A 30 19.29 -5.76 0.81
CA SER A 30 18.61 -6.15 2.06
C SER A 30 18.03 -4.93 2.80
N LYS A 31 18.82 -3.86 2.90
CA LYS A 31 18.42 -2.60 3.53
C LYS A 31 17.20 -1.98 2.84
N TYR A 32 17.21 -1.93 1.50
CA TYR A 32 16.09 -1.32 0.76
C TYR A 32 14.83 -2.19 0.78
N VAL A 33 14.94 -3.52 0.77
CA VAL A 33 13.78 -4.40 0.94
C VAL A 33 13.10 -4.17 2.30
N LEU A 34 13.89 -4.07 3.37
CA LEU A 34 13.35 -3.82 4.71
C LEU A 34 12.76 -2.40 4.82
N GLU A 35 13.38 -1.40 4.20
CA GLU A 35 12.85 -0.03 4.12
C GLU A 35 11.50 0.00 3.38
N ASP A 36 11.38 -0.68 2.24
CA ASP A 36 10.14 -0.81 1.48
C ASP A 36 9.04 -1.53 2.29
N HIS A 37 9.40 -2.62 2.99
CA HIS A 37 8.46 -3.35 3.83
C HIS A 37 7.94 -2.48 4.98
N PHE A 38 8.84 -1.77 5.67
CA PHE A 38 8.49 -0.85 6.74
C PHE A 38 7.53 0.25 6.26
N LEU A 39 7.83 0.88 5.13
CA LEU A 39 6.96 1.89 4.51
C LEU A 39 5.56 1.35 4.22
N ARG A 40 5.48 0.17 3.58
CA ARG A 40 4.20 -0.47 3.24
C ARG A 40 3.38 -0.78 4.49
N THR A 41 4.01 -1.26 5.56
CA THR A 41 3.33 -1.63 6.80
C THR A 41 2.83 -0.41 7.56
N ILE A 42 3.65 0.64 7.70
CA ILE A 42 3.24 1.86 8.40
C ILE A 42 2.14 2.61 7.66
N LEU A 43 2.27 2.79 6.34
CA LEU A 43 1.25 3.49 5.56
C LEU A 43 -0.11 2.80 5.65
N LYS A 44 -0.13 1.46 5.55
CA LYS A 44 -1.37 0.68 5.72
C LYS A 44 -1.95 0.80 7.12
N LYS A 45 -1.11 0.84 8.16
CA LYS A 45 -1.56 0.95 9.55
C LYS A 45 -2.12 2.34 9.88
N GLN A 46 -1.40 3.40 9.49
CA GLN A 46 -1.80 4.78 9.78
C GLN A 46 -3.07 5.18 9.00
N TYR A 47 -3.17 4.78 7.73
CA TYR A 47 -4.29 5.16 6.86
C TYR A 47 -5.18 3.98 6.50
N ALA A 48 -5.48 3.11 7.47
CA ALA A 48 -6.33 1.93 7.23
C ALA A 48 -7.68 2.27 6.57
N LYS A 49 -8.25 3.43 6.90
CA LYS A 49 -9.53 3.93 6.34
C LYS A 49 -9.45 4.37 4.86
N ALA A 50 -8.25 4.51 4.28
CA ALA A 50 -8.08 4.97 2.90
C ALA A 50 -8.42 3.90 1.85
N GLY A 51 -8.40 2.61 2.23
CA GLY A 51 -8.64 1.49 1.32
C GLY A 51 -7.53 1.37 0.27
N PHE A 52 -6.36 0.88 0.68
CA PHE A 52 -5.20 0.72 -0.20
C PHE A 52 -5.39 -0.48 -1.13
N GLU A 53 -5.19 -0.29 -2.43
CA GLU A 53 -5.22 -1.37 -3.40
C GLU A 53 -3.81 -1.89 -3.72
N LYS A 54 -2.94 -0.98 -4.16
CA LYS A 54 -1.53 -1.27 -4.45
C LYS A 54 -0.66 -0.07 -4.11
N ILE A 55 0.57 -0.36 -3.70
CA ILE A 55 1.61 0.64 -3.47
C ILE A 55 2.76 0.24 -4.38
N GLU A 56 3.15 1.11 -5.28
CA GLU A 56 4.29 0.91 -6.17
C GLU A 56 5.44 1.78 -5.67
N ILE A 57 6.64 1.19 -5.57
CA ILE A 57 7.82 1.89 -5.09
C ILE A 57 8.89 1.76 -6.16
N SER A 58 9.37 2.91 -6.65
CA SER A 58 10.44 2.98 -7.62
C SER A 58 11.60 3.80 -7.04
N ARG A 59 12.82 3.31 -7.19
CA ARG A 59 14.05 4.00 -6.75
C ARG A 59 14.89 4.21 -7.99
N LYS A 60 15.07 5.48 -8.39
CA LYS A 60 15.80 5.85 -9.62
C LYS A 60 17.30 6.00 -9.36
N ILE A 61 17.62 6.84 -8.38
CA ILE A 61 18.99 7.21 -8.00
C ILE A 61 19.09 7.04 -6.48
N GLU A 62 20.30 6.98 -5.94
CA GLU A 62 20.52 7.01 -4.50
C GLU A 62 19.76 8.18 -3.86
N ASN A 63 18.97 7.88 -2.83
CA ASN A 63 18.12 8.84 -2.11
C ASN A 63 16.98 9.51 -2.93
N HIS A 64 16.63 8.98 -4.11
CA HIS A 64 15.41 9.36 -4.84
C HIS A 64 14.40 8.23 -4.85
N ILE A 65 13.27 8.44 -4.15
CA ILE A 65 12.22 7.44 -3.98
C ILE A 65 10.93 7.99 -4.56
N GLU A 66 10.33 7.26 -5.49
CA GLU A 66 9.03 7.54 -6.07
C GLU A 66 8.05 6.51 -5.55
N ILE A 67 6.96 7.00 -4.96
CA ILE A 67 5.90 6.16 -4.42
C ILE A 67 4.62 6.48 -5.18
N VAL A 68 3.99 5.46 -5.76
CA VAL A 68 2.68 5.57 -6.39
C VAL A 68 1.69 4.78 -5.56
N ILE A 69 0.72 5.47 -4.97
CA ILE A 69 -0.28 4.87 -4.09
C ILE A 69 -1.61 4.84 -4.84
N HIS A 70 -2.16 3.64 -5.01
CA HIS A 70 -3.49 3.42 -5.54
C HIS A 70 -4.46 3.18 -4.38
N VAL A 71 -5.44 4.08 -4.25
CA VAL A 71 -6.37 4.12 -3.12
C VAL A 71 -7.81 4.37 -3.57
N GLN A 72 -8.76 3.82 -2.82
CA GLN A 72 -10.18 4.06 -3.03
C GLN A 72 -10.57 5.48 -2.61
N LYS A 73 -10.09 5.92 -1.44
CA LYS A 73 -10.44 7.20 -0.81
C LYS A 73 -9.20 8.11 -0.68
N PRO A 74 -8.76 8.77 -1.76
CA PRO A 74 -7.55 9.62 -1.74
C PRO A 74 -7.65 10.80 -0.77
N ALA A 75 -8.86 11.28 -0.51
CA ALA A 75 -9.11 12.39 0.41
C ALA A 75 -8.60 12.10 1.84
N VAL A 76 -8.63 10.83 2.28
CA VAL A 76 -8.14 10.41 3.60
C VAL A 76 -6.62 10.58 3.72
N LEU A 77 -5.88 10.42 2.63
CA LEU A 77 -4.41 10.54 2.59
C LEU A 77 -3.93 11.98 2.42
N ILE A 78 -4.63 12.78 1.61
CA ILE A 78 -4.24 14.16 1.33
C ILE A 78 -4.70 15.10 2.45
N GLY A 79 -5.85 14.82 3.09
CA GLY A 79 -6.40 15.63 4.17
C GLY A 79 -6.76 17.06 3.73
N LYS A 80 -6.80 18.00 4.70
CA LYS A 80 -7.11 19.42 4.48
C LYS A 80 -5.89 20.29 4.14
N LYS A 81 -4.67 19.74 4.25
CA LYS A 81 -3.40 20.51 4.26
C LYS A 81 -2.80 20.75 2.86
N GLY A 82 -3.62 20.94 1.83
CA GLY A 82 -3.16 21.20 0.45
C GLY A 82 -2.72 19.93 -0.30
N PRO A 83 -2.01 20.06 -1.44
CA PRO A 83 -1.53 18.92 -2.23
C PRO A 83 -0.58 18.01 -1.43
N THR A 84 -0.15 16.92 -2.05
CA THR A 84 0.63 15.76 -1.54
C THR A 84 1.84 16.05 -0.63
N GLU A 85 2.23 17.31 -0.44
CA GLU A 85 3.37 17.79 0.36
C GLU A 85 3.34 17.38 1.84
N GLY A 86 2.17 17.39 2.48
CA GLY A 86 2.05 17.02 3.90
C GLY A 86 2.47 15.57 4.13
N LEU A 87 1.94 14.67 3.32
CA LEU A 87 2.25 13.24 3.34
C LEU A 87 3.70 12.96 2.90
N GLN A 88 4.22 13.72 1.92
CA GLN A 88 5.64 13.63 1.54
C GLN A 88 6.57 13.97 2.71
N LYS A 89 6.29 15.04 3.46
CA LYS A 89 7.06 15.43 4.65
C LYS A 89 7.01 14.34 5.73
N GLU A 90 5.86 13.72 5.94
CA GLU A 90 5.71 12.62 6.90
C GLU A 90 6.51 11.37 6.49
N ILE A 91 6.37 10.93 5.23
CA ILE A 91 7.14 9.80 4.69
C ILE A 91 8.64 10.07 4.80
N LYS A 92 9.08 11.29 4.49
CA LYS A 92 10.49 11.69 4.61
C LYS A 92 11.00 11.54 6.05
N LYS A 93 10.21 11.97 7.05
CA LYS A 93 10.53 11.78 8.48
C LYS A 93 10.58 10.31 8.87
N LEU A 94 9.63 9.49 8.38
CA LEU A 94 9.59 8.06 8.66
C LEU A 94 10.82 7.33 8.11
N ILE A 95 11.23 7.65 6.88
CA ILE A 95 12.43 7.07 6.27
C ILE A 95 13.68 7.49 7.04
N PHE A 96 13.77 8.75 7.45
CA PHE A 96 14.91 9.22 8.24
C PHE A 96 15.01 8.49 9.59
N LYS A 97 13.89 8.36 10.31
CA LYS A 97 13.82 7.59 11.55
C LYS A 97 14.24 6.14 11.34
N TYR A 98 13.77 5.51 10.27
CA TYR A 98 14.11 4.13 9.95
C TYR A 98 15.62 3.95 9.65
N ARG A 99 16.20 4.87 8.88
CA ARG A 99 17.64 4.86 8.57
C ARG A 99 18.51 5.09 9.80
N GLY A 100 18.10 5.99 10.69
CA GLY A 100 18.78 6.26 11.97
C GLY A 100 18.65 5.12 12.99
N LEU A 101 17.61 4.28 12.88
CA LEU A 101 17.46 3.09 13.73
C LEU A 101 18.37 1.92 13.30
N SER A 102 18.82 1.90 12.05
CA SER A 102 19.69 0.85 11.51
C SER A 102 21.17 1.06 11.86
N SER A 103 21.55 2.22 12.38
CA SER A 103 22.84 2.48 13.01
C SER A 103 22.80 2.03 14.47
N GLY A 104 22.97 0.73 14.70
CA GLY A 104 23.30 0.23 16.03
C GLY A 104 24.77 0.50 16.34
N PHE A 105 25.06 1.05 17.52
CA PHE A 105 26.39 1.33 18.08
C PHE A 105 27.24 2.37 17.32
N ASN A 106 26.95 3.67 17.51
CA ASN A 106 27.92 4.68 17.93
C ASN A 106 27.22 6.05 18.12
N GLU A 107 27.39 6.57 19.34
CA GLU A 107 27.23 7.96 19.84
C GLU A 107 25.84 8.64 19.86
N PRO A 108 25.35 9.09 21.04
CA PRO A 108 24.03 9.73 21.18
C PRO A 108 23.98 11.21 20.79
N ASN A 109 25.05 11.81 20.26
CA ASN A 109 25.19 13.27 20.22
C ASN A 109 25.46 13.82 18.83
N GLN A 110 24.77 13.35 17.80
CA GLN A 110 24.56 14.14 16.59
C GLN A 110 23.09 14.05 16.21
N GLY A 111 22.38 15.17 16.39
CA GLY A 111 21.08 15.36 15.75
C GLY A 111 21.20 15.17 14.23
N PRO A 112 20.07 15.07 13.52
CA PRO A 112 20.09 14.92 12.07
C PRO A 112 20.98 15.99 11.45
N ASN A 113 22.05 15.62 10.75
CA ASN A 113 22.73 16.57 9.87
C ASN A 113 21.68 17.00 8.82
N ASP A 114 21.23 18.26 8.86
CA ASP A 114 20.20 18.81 7.96
C ASP A 114 20.52 18.57 6.46
N ASN A 115 21.80 18.37 6.16
CA ASN A 115 22.34 18.04 4.84
C ASN A 115 21.83 16.69 4.29
N ASP A 116 21.64 15.67 5.13
CA ASP A 116 21.12 14.36 4.68
C ASP A 116 19.60 14.39 4.47
N LEU A 117 18.90 15.23 5.25
CA LEU A 117 17.48 15.52 5.01
C LEU A 117 17.30 16.23 3.66
N LYS A 118 18.17 17.16 3.30
CA LYS A 118 18.12 17.84 1.98
C LYS A 118 18.36 16.89 0.80
N ARG A 119 19.15 15.82 0.98
CA ARG A 119 19.47 14.85 -0.10
C ARG A 119 18.33 13.88 -0.42
N LEU A 120 17.47 13.54 0.54
CA LEU A 120 16.37 12.60 0.29
C LEU A 120 15.21 13.29 -0.47
N LYS A 121 15.06 12.92 -1.74
CA LYS A 121 13.96 13.36 -2.60
C LYS A 121 12.89 12.27 -2.63
N VAL A 122 11.73 12.59 -2.06
CA VAL A 122 10.55 11.70 -2.09
C VAL A 122 9.51 12.34 -3.00
N VAL A 123 9.16 11.64 -4.07
CA VAL A 123 8.06 12.02 -4.96
C VAL A 123 6.91 11.07 -4.70
N LEU A 124 5.72 11.63 -4.51
CA LEU A 124 4.53 10.84 -4.18
C LEU A 124 3.41 11.16 -5.17
N TYR A 125 2.83 10.11 -5.72
CA TYR A 125 1.65 10.15 -6.57
C TYR A 125 0.52 9.40 -5.88
N VAL A 126 -0.62 10.06 -5.73
CA VAL A 126 -1.83 9.44 -5.17
C VAL A 126 -2.86 9.32 -6.28
N ILE A 127 -3.19 8.09 -6.66
CA ILE A 127 -4.12 7.79 -7.74
C ILE A 127 -5.39 7.21 -7.14
N LYS A 128 -6.53 7.83 -7.47
CA LYS A 128 -7.84 7.24 -7.13
C LYS A 128 -8.06 6.01 -8.01
N CYS A 129 -8.38 4.87 -7.42
CA CYS A 129 -8.80 3.70 -8.15
C CYS A 129 -10.13 3.99 -8.85
N LYS A 130 -10.06 4.37 -10.14
CA LYS A 130 -11.20 4.60 -11.02
C LYS A 130 -11.14 3.61 -12.18
N THR A 131 -11.34 2.33 -11.92
CA THR A 131 -11.69 1.40 -12.98
C THR A 131 -13.21 1.31 -13.02
N LYS A 132 -13.82 2.08 -13.93
CA LYS A 132 -15.26 1.98 -14.22
C LYS A 132 -15.70 0.55 -14.57
N THR A 133 -14.76 -0.29 -15.01
CA THR A 133 -15.04 -1.62 -15.57
C THR A 133 -14.87 -2.77 -14.57
N ASN A 134 -14.08 -2.62 -13.51
CA ASN A 134 -13.81 -3.71 -12.58
C ASN A 134 -13.54 -3.20 -11.16
N ALA A 135 -14.20 -3.78 -10.17
CA ALA A 135 -13.88 -3.59 -8.76
C ALA A 135 -12.59 -4.35 -8.40
N SER A 136 -11.69 -3.71 -7.65
CA SER A 136 -10.46 -4.36 -7.19
C SER A 136 -10.73 -5.33 -6.05
N ALA A 137 -9.96 -6.42 -6.01
CA ALA A 137 -10.11 -7.47 -5.01
C ALA A 137 -9.94 -6.93 -3.57
N SER A 138 -9.04 -5.97 -3.37
CA SER A 138 -8.86 -5.33 -2.06
C SER A 138 -10.10 -4.56 -1.63
N SER A 139 -10.73 -3.81 -2.54
CA SER A 139 -11.95 -3.06 -2.25
C SER A 139 -13.13 -3.95 -1.88
N ILE A 140 -13.28 -5.05 -2.59
CA ILE A 140 -14.29 -6.06 -2.28
C ILE A 140 -14.03 -6.69 -0.91
N ALA A 141 -12.76 -7.00 -0.60
CA ALA A 141 -12.40 -7.56 0.70
C ALA A 141 -12.69 -6.57 1.84
N ASP A 142 -12.29 -5.31 1.70
CA ASP A 142 -12.53 -4.25 2.68
C ASP A 142 -14.04 -4.08 2.96
N PHE A 143 -14.87 -4.11 1.91
CA PHE A 143 -16.32 -4.04 2.05
C PHE A 143 -16.90 -5.22 2.83
N ILE A 144 -16.43 -6.44 2.56
CA ILE A 144 -16.89 -7.65 3.28
C ILE A 144 -16.46 -7.57 4.74
N ILE A 145 -15.20 -7.21 5.01
CA ILE A 145 -14.64 -7.06 6.35
C ILE A 145 -15.46 -6.04 7.15
N GLU A 146 -15.72 -4.86 6.58
CA GLU A 146 -16.47 -3.80 7.27
C GLU A 146 -17.89 -4.24 7.67
N ASN A 147 -18.56 -5.06 6.85
CA ASN A 147 -19.91 -5.55 7.17
C ASN A 147 -19.88 -6.72 8.17
N LEU A 148 -18.88 -7.60 8.10
CA LEU A 148 -18.71 -8.66 9.08
C LEU A 148 -18.33 -8.11 10.46
N GLU A 149 -17.51 -7.06 10.52
CA GLU A 149 -17.20 -6.33 11.76
C GLU A 149 -18.47 -5.72 12.39
N LYS A 150 -19.42 -5.26 11.58
CA LYS A 150 -20.75 -4.80 12.01
C LYS A 150 -21.70 -5.92 12.42
N ARG A 151 -21.24 -7.17 12.49
CA ARG A 151 -22.01 -8.38 12.83
C ARG A 151 -23.18 -8.67 11.88
N VAL A 152 -23.06 -8.27 10.61
CA VAL A 152 -24.03 -8.65 9.59
C VAL A 152 -23.83 -10.12 9.22
N PRO A 153 -24.89 -10.96 9.17
CA PRO A 153 -24.78 -12.35 8.77
C PRO A 153 -24.10 -12.50 7.41
N TYR A 154 -23.10 -13.40 7.31
CA TYR A 154 -22.24 -13.51 6.12
C TYR A 154 -23.02 -13.72 4.80
N LYS A 155 -24.16 -14.45 4.85
CA LYS A 155 -25.05 -14.64 3.69
C LYS A 155 -25.63 -13.31 3.18
N ILE A 156 -26.01 -12.41 4.09
CA ILE A 156 -26.57 -11.10 3.77
C ILE A 156 -25.48 -10.19 3.20
N VAL A 157 -24.24 -10.28 3.71
CA VAL A 157 -23.09 -9.53 3.18
C VAL A 157 -22.91 -9.77 1.68
N PHE A 158 -23.09 -11.00 1.19
CA PHE A 158 -23.00 -11.29 -0.24
C PHE A 158 -24.13 -10.67 -1.08
N VAL A 159 -25.34 -10.60 -0.53
CA VAL A 159 -26.48 -9.92 -1.18
C VAL A 159 -26.19 -8.42 -1.28
N LEU A 160 -25.70 -7.82 -0.19
CA LEU A 160 -25.30 -6.42 -0.14
C LEU A 160 -24.15 -6.11 -1.10
N LEU A 161 -23.13 -6.97 -1.14
CA LEU A 161 -22.01 -6.85 -2.06
C LEU A 161 -22.49 -6.86 -3.52
N LYS A 162 -23.36 -7.81 -3.89
CA LYS A 162 -23.93 -7.89 -5.24
C LYS A 162 -24.73 -6.65 -5.59
N LYS A 163 -25.48 -6.08 -4.65
CA LYS A 163 -26.21 -4.83 -4.82
C LYS A 163 -25.26 -3.64 -5.00
N ASN A 164 -24.20 -3.56 -4.21
CA ASN A 164 -23.18 -2.50 -4.28
C ASN A 164 -22.42 -2.53 -5.62
N LEU A 165 -21.98 -3.72 -6.06
CA LEU A 165 -21.29 -3.88 -7.34
C LEU A 165 -22.17 -3.50 -8.53
N LYS A 166 -23.46 -3.83 -8.47
CA LYS A 166 -24.44 -3.39 -9.49
C LYS A 166 -24.62 -1.87 -9.49
N TYR A 167 -24.76 -1.26 -8.32
CA TYR A 167 -24.98 0.18 -8.19
C TYR A 167 -23.79 1.01 -8.71
N ASN A 168 -22.57 0.49 -8.53
CA ASN A 168 -21.36 1.17 -8.97
C ASN A 168 -20.97 0.87 -10.44
N ASP A 169 -21.78 0.10 -11.19
CA ASP A 169 -21.47 -0.42 -12.54
C ASP A 169 -20.14 -1.19 -12.65
N GLN A 170 -19.62 -1.69 -11.53
CA GLN A 170 -18.34 -2.38 -11.43
C GLN A 170 -18.53 -3.90 -11.40
N LYS A 171 -19.12 -4.46 -12.45
CA LYS A 171 -19.37 -5.91 -12.51
C LYS A 171 -18.13 -6.64 -13.04
N PRO A 172 -17.41 -7.42 -12.19
CA PRO A 172 -16.30 -8.24 -12.69
C PRO A 172 -16.82 -9.36 -13.60
N LEU A 173 -16.00 -9.79 -14.54
CA LEU A 173 -16.27 -10.96 -15.41
C LEU A 173 -16.52 -12.24 -14.60
N GLY A 174 -15.81 -12.41 -13.49
CA GLY A 174 -15.99 -13.51 -12.55
C GLY A 174 -15.34 -13.19 -11.22
N MET A 175 -15.91 -13.72 -10.14
CA MET A 175 -15.41 -13.53 -8.79
C MET A 175 -15.63 -14.79 -7.96
N LYS A 176 -14.62 -15.17 -7.18
CA LYS A 176 -14.72 -16.21 -6.16
C LYS A 176 -14.29 -15.62 -4.82
N VAL A 177 -15.17 -15.70 -3.84
CA VAL A 177 -14.89 -15.26 -2.46
C VAL A 177 -14.84 -16.49 -1.57
N GLN A 178 -13.86 -16.52 -0.68
CA GLN A 178 -13.71 -17.54 0.35
C GLN A 178 -13.62 -16.84 1.70
N ILE A 179 -14.47 -17.26 2.63
CA ILE A 179 -14.45 -16.81 4.03
C ILE A 179 -14.23 -18.06 4.88
N SER A 180 -13.34 -17.98 5.87
CA SER A 180 -13.00 -19.08 6.76
C SER A 180 -12.92 -18.56 8.19
N GLY A 181 -13.40 -19.36 9.14
CA GLY A 181 -13.41 -19.00 10.56
C GLY A 181 -14.74 -19.37 11.22
N ARG A 182 -15.02 -18.72 12.35
CA ARG A 182 -16.35 -18.77 12.99
C ARG A 182 -17.25 -17.77 12.27
N LEU A 183 -18.29 -18.29 11.61
CA LEU A 183 -19.22 -17.53 10.77
C LEU A 183 -20.54 -17.27 11.49
#